data_AF-A0A954YXE6-F1
#
_entry.id   AF-A0A954YXE6-F1
#
_cell.length_a   1.000
_cell.length_b   1.000
_cell.length_c   1.000
_cell.angle_alpha   90.00
_cell.angle_beta   90.00
_cell.angle_gamma   90.00
#
_symmetry.space_group_name_H-M   'P 1'
#
loop_
_entity.id
_entity.type
_entity.pdbx_description
1 polymer ?
#
loop_
_entity_poly.entity_id
_entity_poly.type
_entity_poly.pdbx_seq_one_letter_code
_entity_poly.pdbx_strand_id
1 'polypeptide(L)'
;QPTFDDTTWTKGKGGFGTRGTPGAKVGTTWGTGDIWIRRRFTLDAIPSAVELNIHHDEDAEVFINGTRVASLKEYTTTYRVVAMDDAAIGAMKRGENVIAIHCHQTNGGQYIDAGLVSVE
;
A
#
# COMPACT_ATOMS: atom_id res chain seq x y z
N GLN A 1 -7.02 7.56 8.99
CA GLN A 1 -6.86 8.93 9.54
C GLN A 1 -5.39 9.34 9.54
N PRO A 2 -5.02 10.58 9.12
CA PRO A 2 -3.63 11.06 9.10
C PRO A 2 -2.97 11.12 10.46
N THR A 3 -3.72 11.40 11.52
CA THR A 3 -3.21 11.64 12.88
C THR A 3 -3.32 10.41 13.79
N PHE A 4 -3.61 9.23 13.24
CA PHE A 4 -3.64 7.99 14.00
C PHE A 4 -2.26 7.72 14.63
N ASP A 5 -2.25 7.41 15.93
CA ASP A 5 -1.05 7.07 16.68
C ASP A 5 -0.63 5.63 16.34
N ASP A 6 0.40 5.51 15.51
CA ASP A 6 1.01 4.26 15.08
C ASP A 6 2.28 3.89 15.88
N THR A 7 2.53 4.53 17.03
CA THR A 7 3.76 4.31 17.81
C THR A 7 3.91 2.90 18.35
N THR A 8 2.80 2.18 18.55
CA THR A 8 2.78 0.79 19.00
C THR A 8 2.95 -0.23 17.86
N TRP A 9 2.97 0.23 16.60
CA TRP A 9 3.08 -0.67 15.46
C TRP A 9 4.51 -1.17 15.27
N THR A 10 4.62 -2.45 14.96
CA THR A 10 5.90 -3.07 14.60
C THR A 10 6.39 -2.54 13.26
N LYS A 11 7.69 -2.25 13.17
CA LYS A 11 8.34 -1.86 11.92
C LYS A 11 8.80 -3.09 11.15
N GLY A 12 8.67 -3.05 9.82
CA GLY A 12 9.09 -4.13 8.93
C GLY A 12 9.60 -3.59 7.58
N LYS A 13 10.40 -4.39 6.89
CA LYS A 13 10.77 -4.13 5.48
C LYS A 13 9.57 -4.47 4.58
N GLY A 14 9.34 -3.66 3.54
CA GLY A 14 8.29 -3.88 2.55
C GLY A 14 8.32 -5.28 1.92
N GLY A 15 7.17 -5.72 1.38
CA GLY A 15 6.90 -7.11 1.07
C GLY A 15 6.46 -7.90 2.30
N PHE A 16 5.18 -7.78 2.68
CA PHE A 16 4.61 -8.50 3.82
C PHE A 16 3.90 -9.76 3.34
N GLY A 17 4.28 -10.94 3.83
CA GLY A 17 3.62 -12.17 3.40
C GLY A 17 4.28 -13.45 3.93
N THR A 18 3.91 -14.58 3.36
CA THR A 18 4.48 -15.90 3.69
C THR A 18 5.49 -16.36 2.64
N ARG A 19 6.51 -17.10 3.10
CA ARG A 19 7.52 -17.68 2.20
C ARG A 19 6.86 -18.72 1.29
N GLY A 20 7.26 -18.74 0.03
CA GLY A 20 6.74 -19.69 -0.95
C GLY A 20 5.55 -19.18 -1.77
N THR A 21 4.98 -18.02 -1.43
CA THR A 21 3.99 -17.35 -2.29
C THR A 21 4.66 -16.99 -3.64
N PRO A 22 4.14 -17.46 -4.79
CA PRO A 22 4.72 -17.17 -6.11
C PRO A 22 4.83 -15.66 -6.36
N GLY A 23 5.97 -15.21 -6.90
CA GLY A 23 6.21 -13.79 -7.22
C GLY A 23 6.41 -12.87 -6.00
N ALA A 24 6.25 -13.38 -4.77
CA ALA A 24 6.42 -12.61 -3.55
C ALA A 24 7.91 -12.35 -3.25
N LYS A 25 8.23 -11.09 -2.90
CA LYS A 25 9.54 -10.69 -2.38
C LYS A 25 9.40 -10.37 -0.89
N VAL A 26 9.27 -11.41 -0.07
CA VAL A 26 8.97 -11.26 1.36
C VAL A 26 10.13 -10.60 2.12
N GLY A 27 9.91 -9.37 2.58
CA GLY A 27 10.79 -8.64 3.49
C GLY A 27 10.38 -8.78 4.95
N THR A 28 9.08 -8.92 5.24
CA THR A 28 8.54 -9.14 6.59
C THR A 28 7.51 -10.25 6.57
N THR A 29 7.58 -11.17 7.52
CA THR A 29 6.57 -12.23 7.62
C THR A 29 5.27 -11.68 8.19
N TRP A 30 4.18 -11.93 7.47
CA TRP A 30 2.81 -11.72 7.91
C TRP A 30 2.00 -12.98 7.56
N GLY A 31 1.18 -13.44 8.50
CA GLY A 31 0.50 -14.74 8.47
C GLY A 31 -0.91 -14.74 9.07
N THR A 32 -1.52 -13.56 9.24
CA THR A 32 -2.86 -13.39 9.83
C THR A 32 -3.88 -12.96 8.77
N GLY A 33 -5.18 -13.01 9.12
CA GLY A 33 -6.28 -12.67 8.20
C GLY A 33 -6.25 -11.23 7.69
N ASP A 34 -5.76 -10.29 8.50
CA ASP A 34 -5.69 -8.88 8.14
C ASP A 34 -4.30 -8.32 8.44
N ILE A 35 -3.89 -7.34 7.63
CA ILE A 35 -2.76 -6.46 7.92
C ILE A 35 -3.09 -5.02 7.61
N TRP A 36 -2.64 -4.15 8.49
CA TRP A 36 -2.54 -2.73 8.23
C TRP A 36 -1.08 -2.32 8.11
N ILE A 37 -0.75 -1.61 7.03
CA ILE A 37 0.58 -1.09 6.74
C ILE A 37 0.49 0.43 6.67
N ARG A 38 1.49 1.12 7.20
CA ARG A 38 1.52 2.58 7.21
C ARG A 38 2.94 3.08 6.98
N ARG A 39 3.10 4.06 6.10
CA ARG A 39 4.40 4.66 5.78
C ARG A 39 4.27 6.17 5.60
N ARG A 40 5.20 6.91 6.19
CA ARG A 40 5.38 8.35 5.96
C ARG A 40 6.30 8.57 4.76
N PHE A 41 6.02 9.59 3.97
CA PHE A 41 6.87 10.04 2.86
C PHE A 41 6.78 11.56 2.72
N THR A 42 7.76 12.19 2.07
CA THR A 42 7.81 13.65 1.89
C THR A 42 7.78 13.99 0.41
N LEU A 43 7.05 15.05 0.06
CA LEU A 43 6.99 15.61 -1.30
C LEU A 43 7.45 17.07 -1.31
N ASP A 44 8.36 17.40 -2.22
CA ASP A 44 8.78 18.79 -2.46
C ASP A 44 7.74 19.55 -3.29
N ALA A 45 7.09 18.86 -4.23
CA ALA A 45 5.99 19.33 -5.05
C ALA A 45 4.95 18.21 -5.21
N ILE A 46 3.69 18.59 -5.47
CA ILE A 46 2.63 17.63 -5.76
C ILE A 46 2.78 17.22 -7.25
N PRO A 47 2.95 15.94 -7.56
CA PRO A 47 3.07 15.46 -8.94
C PRO A 47 1.76 15.67 -9.71
N SER A 48 1.86 15.87 -11.02
CA SER A 48 0.68 15.97 -11.90
C SER A 48 -0.01 14.64 -12.16
N ALA A 49 0.74 13.53 -12.08
CA ALA A 49 0.22 12.17 -12.20
C ALA A 49 0.98 11.21 -11.28
N VAL A 50 0.24 10.26 -10.71
CA VAL A 50 0.79 9.21 -9.84
C VAL A 50 0.18 7.88 -10.19
N GLU A 51 1.01 6.85 -10.13
CA GLU A 51 0.61 5.47 -10.25
C GLU A 51 0.89 4.72 -8.95
N LEU A 52 0.01 3.78 -8.62
CA LEU A 52 0.21 2.80 -7.58
C LEU A 52 0.77 1.52 -8.21
N ASN A 53 2.00 1.17 -7.85
CA ASN A 53 2.59 -0.11 -8.22
C ASN A 53 2.42 -1.09 -7.05
N ILE A 54 1.57 -2.10 -7.20
CA ILE A 54 1.09 -2.95 -6.09
C ILE A 54 1.06 -4.43 -6.48
N HIS A 55 1.45 -5.28 -5.54
CA HIS A 55 1.23 -6.73 -5.56
C HIS A 55 0.48 -7.06 -4.27
N HIS A 56 -0.78 -7.46 -4.41
CA HIS A 56 -1.69 -7.73 -3.30
C HIS A 56 -2.31 -9.13 -3.40
N ASP A 57 -2.61 -9.66 -2.23
CA ASP A 57 -3.49 -10.77 -1.98
C ASP A 57 -4.91 -10.25 -1.75
N GLU A 58 -5.88 -10.93 -2.33
CA GLU A 58 -7.32 -10.64 -2.25
C GLU A 58 -7.66 -9.13 -2.10
N ASP A 59 -8.44 -8.78 -1.08
CA ASP A 59 -9.02 -7.45 -0.96
C ASP A 59 -8.01 -6.47 -0.36
N ALA A 60 -7.62 -5.45 -1.13
CA ALA A 60 -6.69 -4.42 -0.69
C ALA A 60 -7.27 -3.00 -0.84
N GLU A 61 -7.16 -2.20 0.21
CA GLU A 61 -7.55 -0.78 0.21
C GLU A 61 -6.33 0.09 0.47
N VAL A 62 -6.15 1.13 -0.34
CA VAL A 62 -5.04 2.08 -0.20
C VAL A 62 -5.57 3.46 0.10
N PHE A 63 -4.94 4.13 1.05
CA PHE A 63 -5.29 5.45 1.54
C PHE A 63 -4.10 6.39 1.49
N ILE A 64 -4.32 7.64 1.08
CA ILE A 64 -3.36 8.73 1.21
C ILE A 64 -3.97 9.80 2.09
N ASN A 65 -3.28 10.16 3.17
CA ASN A 65 -3.75 11.15 4.16
C ASN A 65 -5.22 10.90 4.58
N GLY A 66 -5.60 9.63 4.75
CA GLY A 66 -6.93 9.22 5.20
C GLY A 66 -8.01 9.18 4.11
N THR A 67 -7.75 9.70 2.91
CA THR A 67 -8.63 9.52 1.75
C THR A 67 -8.34 8.18 1.09
N ARG A 68 -9.38 7.37 0.83
CA ARG A 68 -9.20 6.11 0.07
C ARG A 68 -8.97 6.45 -1.39
N VAL A 69 -7.87 5.95 -1.95
CA VAL A 69 -7.42 6.22 -3.33
C VAL A 69 -7.43 4.98 -4.20
N ALA A 70 -7.48 3.77 -3.61
CA ALA A 70 -7.69 2.54 -4.35
C ALA A 70 -8.49 1.53 -3.52
N SER A 71 -9.29 0.72 -4.20
CA SER A 71 -9.97 -0.45 -3.66
C SER A 71 -9.83 -1.57 -4.70
N LEU A 72 -9.03 -2.57 -4.38
CA LEU A 72 -8.68 -3.68 -5.25
C LEU A 72 -9.35 -4.96 -4.73
N LYS A 73 -9.71 -5.83 -5.66
CA LYS A 73 -10.35 -7.13 -5.42
C LYS A 73 -9.55 -8.21 -6.12
N GLU A 74 -9.78 -9.46 -5.74
CA GLU A 74 -9.01 -10.62 -6.20
C GLU A 74 -7.51 -10.50 -5.86
N TYR A 75 -6.69 -11.44 -6.29
CA TYR A 75 -5.26 -11.40 -6.02
C TYR A 75 -4.45 -11.15 -7.29
N THR A 76 -3.21 -10.70 -7.10
CA THR A 76 -2.20 -10.59 -8.16
C THR A 76 -1.06 -11.56 -7.89
N THR A 77 -0.37 -12.01 -8.94
CA THR A 77 0.81 -12.90 -8.84
C THR A 77 2.12 -12.18 -9.15
N THR A 78 2.01 -10.90 -9.48
CA THR A 78 3.09 -9.98 -9.82
C THR A 78 2.60 -8.57 -9.52
N TYR A 79 3.53 -7.63 -9.40
CA TYR A 79 3.21 -6.22 -9.35
C TYR A 79 2.39 -5.79 -10.56
N ARG A 80 1.38 -4.96 -10.30
CA ARG A 80 0.52 -4.30 -11.27
C ARG A 80 0.55 -2.80 -11.03
N VAL A 81 0.50 -2.05 -12.12
CA VAL A 81 0.39 -0.60 -12.12
C VAL A 81 -1.10 -0.25 -12.17
N VAL A 82 -1.53 0.56 -11.23
CA VAL A 82 -2.89 1.11 -11.15
C VAL A 82 -2.76 2.62 -11.25
N ALA A 83 -3.34 3.22 -12.30
CA ALA A 83 -3.41 4.67 -12.42
C ALA A 83 -4.25 5.24 -11.26
N MET A 84 -3.74 6.26 -10.60
CA MET A 84 -4.49 6.96 -9.56
C MET A 84 -5.26 8.13 -10.16
N ASP A 85 -6.46 8.38 -9.65
CA ASP A 85 -7.32 9.46 -10.10
C ASP A 85 -6.95 10.82 -9.47
N ASP A 86 -7.64 11.87 -9.89
CA ASP A 86 -7.45 13.23 -9.37
C ASP A 86 -7.71 13.30 -7.85
N ALA A 87 -8.52 12.40 -7.29
CA ALA A 87 -8.77 12.37 -5.85
C ALA A 87 -7.52 11.92 -5.09
N ALA A 88 -6.70 11.04 -5.65
CA ALA A 88 -5.42 10.68 -5.06
C ALA A 88 -4.42 11.85 -5.06
N ILE A 89 -4.34 12.59 -6.16
CA ILE A 89 -3.51 13.81 -6.25
C ILE A 89 -4.01 14.87 -5.25
N GLY A 90 -5.33 15.08 -5.19
CA GLY A 90 -5.96 16.01 -4.26
C GLY A 90 -5.81 15.62 -2.78
N ALA A 91 -5.54 14.35 -2.48
CA ALA A 91 -5.25 13.88 -1.13
C ALA A 91 -3.80 14.15 -0.70
N MET A 92 -2.88 14.40 -1.65
CA MET A 92 -1.47 14.70 -1.36
C MET A 92 -1.26 16.16 -0.99
N LYS A 93 -0.19 16.42 -0.25
CA LYS A 93 0.26 17.77 0.09
C LYS A 93 1.77 17.89 -0.02
N ARG A 94 2.28 19.10 -0.18
CA ARG A 94 3.71 19.36 0.01
C ARG A 94 4.10 19.05 1.46
N GLY A 95 5.30 18.52 1.67
CA GLY A 95 5.79 18.09 2.97
C GLY A 95 5.41 16.65 3.28
N GLU A 96 5.19 16.35 4.57
CA GLU A 96 4.93 14.99 5.04
C GLU A 96 3.53 14.51 4.65
N ASN A 97 3.47 13.31 4.09
CA ASN A 97 2.27 12.57 3.73
C ASN A 97 2.31 11.18 4.37
N VAL A 98 1.14 10.55 4.47
CA VAL A 98 1.00 9.18 4.93
C VAL A 98 0.27 8.35 3.87
N ILE A 99 0.87 7.22 3.48
CA ILE A 99 0.16 6.12 2.83
C ILE A 99 -0.20 5.07 3.89
N ALA A 100 -1.42 4.56 3.82
CA ALA A 100 -1.87 3.41 4.59
C ALA A 100 -2.50 2.37 3.66
N ILE A 101 -2.32 1.10 3.99
CA ILE A 101 -2.83 -0.03 3.21
C ILE A 101 -3.49 -0.99 4.18
N HIS A 102 -4.69 -1.44 3.83
CA HIS A 102 -5.34 -2.59 4.44
C HIS A 102 -5.34 -3.72 3.42
N CYS A 103 -5.02 -4.94 3.86
CA CYS A 103 -5.16 -6.13 3.04
C CYS A 103 -5.82 -7.22 3.88
N HIS A 104 -6.91 -7.76 3.36
CA HIS A 104 -7.65 -8.87 3.94
C HIS A 104 -7.39 -10.13 3.12
N GLN A 105 -7.03 -11.20 3.80
CA GLN A 105 -6.83 -12.52 3.21
C GLN A 105 -7.71 -13.58 3.90
N THR A 106 -8.18 -14.54 3.12
CA THR A 106 -8.97 -15.67 3.62
C THR A 106 -8.19 -16.99 3.64
N ASN A 107 -7.49 -17.32 2.56
CA ASN A 107 -6.76 -18.58 2.42
C ASN A 107 -5.64 -18.49 1.34
N GLY A 108 -4.79 -19.52 1.27
CA GLY A 108 -3.77 -19.62 0.23
C GLY A 108 -2.44 -18.92 0.58
N GLY A 109 -1.68 -18.56 -0.46
CA GLY A 109 -0.44 -17.80 -0.30
C GLY A 109 -0.75 -16.33 -0.14
N GLN A 110 -0.01 -15.63 0.72
CA GLN A 110 -0.31 -14.25 1.07
C GLN A 110 0.85 -13.31 0.80
N TYR A 111 0.53 -12.15 0.25
CA TYR A 111 1.51 -11.11 -0.03
C TYR A 111 0.85 -9.74 -0.21
N ILE A 112 1.42 -8.71 0.39
CA ILE A 112 1.07 -7.32 0.10
C ILE A 112 2.35 -6.47 0.07
N ASP A 113 2.51 -5.73 -1.02
CA ASP A 113 3.53 -4.69 -1.15
C ASP A 113 3.06 -3.63 -2.14
N ALA A 114 3.39 -2.37 -1.87
CA ALA A 114 3.04 -1.29 -2.76
C ALA A 114 4.03 -0.12 -2.71
N GLY A 115 4.09 0.62 -3.81
CA GLY A 115 4.79 1.88 -3.94
C GLY A 115 4.00 2.87 -4.77
N LEU A 116 4.21 4.16 -4.51
CA LEU A 116 3.73 5.25 -5.36
C LEU A 116 4.85 5.65 -6.32
N VAL A 117 4.51 5.88 -7.59
CA VAL A 117 5.43 6.28 -8.64
C VAL A 117 4.87 7.56 -9.27
N SER A 118 5.67 8.63 -9.30
CA SER A 118 5.33 9.82 -10.08
C SER A 118 5.55 9.54 -11.56
N VAL A 119 4.61 9.97 -12.40
CA VAL A 119 4.73 9.90 -13.86
C VAL A 119 4.80 11.33 -14.37
N GLU A 120 5.93 11.69 -14.96
CA GLU A 120 6.22 13.00 -15.55
C GLU A 120 6.33 12.89 -17.07
#